data_AF-A0AAE0QAE7-F1
#
_entry.id   AF-A0AAE0QAE7-F1
#
_cell.length_a   1.000
_cell.length_b   1.000
_cell.length_c   1.000
_cell.angle_alpha   90.00
_cell.angle_beta   90.00
_cell.angle_gamma   90.00
#
_symmetry.space_group_name_H-M   'P 1'
#
loop_
_entity.id
_entity.type
_entity.pdbx_description
1 polymer ?
#
loop_
_entity_poly.entity_id
_entity_poly.type
_entity_poly.pdbx_seq_one_letter_code
_entity_poly.pdbx_strand_id
1 'polypeptide(L)'
;MGPALAPTPLLTLSLGQPGSMEASARCLSVGPGYRKERVQDSVCHPSSSVSRSAAYYHRDSGFYSRHFIVSKKDGGLSPVLDLQVLNSALRKFRFKMLMMKLIASQIRSKDWFVTMDLKYAYFHIGVRKFLRFAFGGEVYQFRVLPFGLALSLRTFTKCIDAALAPLHLQSIHVLNYLDDWLILAHSKAMAASHQEVVLAHMRSLGLKINPEKCVLSPSQRTTFLGVIPP
;
A
#
# COMPACT_ATOMS: atom_id res chain seq x y z
N MET A 1 32.18 -4.23 7.32
CA MET A 1 31.04 -3.72 8.12
C MET A 1 30.15 -2.93 7.17
N GLY A 2 29.05 -3.54 6.71
CA GLY A 2 28.07 -2.84 5.85
C GLY A 2 27.23 -1.88 6.69
N PRO A 3 26.80 -0.73 6.16
CA PRO A 3 26.03 0.23 6.94
C PRO A 3 24.67 -0.39 7.31
N ALA A 4 24.30 -0.26 8.59
CA ALA A 4 22.98 -0.60 9.08
C ALA A 4 21.93 0.24 8.33
N LEU A 5 21.00 -0.43 7.64
CA LEU A 5 19.92 0.22 6.92
C LEU A 5 19.01 0.92 7.94
N ALA A 6 18.97 2.25 7.93
CA ALA A 6 18.07 3.02 8.77
C ALA A 6 16.60 2.62 8.47
N PRO A 7 15.72 2.55 9.49
CA PRO A 7 14.31 2.20 9.29
C PRO A 7 13.66 3.21 8.35
N THR A 8 13.04 2.72 7.28
CA THR A 8 12.27 3.55 6.34
C THR A 8 11.10 4.21 7.10
N PRO A 9 10.93 5.55 7.06
CA PRO A 9 9.81 6.20 7.70
C PRO A 9 8.49 5.73 7.06
N LEU A 10 7.52 5.35 7.89
CA LEU A 10 6.17 4.97 7.46
C LEU A 10 5.22 6.15 7.70
N LEU A 11 4.39 6.46 6.71
CA LEU A 11 3.29 7.41 6.87
C LEU A 11 2.31 6.83 7.88
N THR A 12 2.22 7.42 9.08
CA THR A 12 1.42 6.90 10.20
C THR A 12 0.18 7.76 10.39
N LEU A 13 -1.01 7.15 10.37
CA LEU A 13 -2.27 7.84 10.69
C LEU A 13 -2.88 7.33 12.01
N SER A 14 -3.40 8.26 12.81
CA SER A 14 -4.25 7.96 13.96
C SER A 14 -5.69 7.73 13.51
N LEU A 15 -6.11 6.47 13.43
CA LEU A 15 -7.53 6.14 13.31
C LEU A 15 -8.20 6.45 14.66
N GLY A 16 -9.19 7.35 14.62
CA GLY A 16 -10.01 7.78 15.76
C GLY A 16 -10.51 6.60 16.58
N GLN A 17 -10.52 6.77 17.89
CA GLN A 17 -10.77 5.69 18.84
C GLN A 17 -12.11 4.98 18.57
N PRO A 18 -12.14 3.63 18.59
CA PRO A 18 -13.40 2.92 18.60
C PRO A 18 -14.00 3.02 20.00
N GLY A 19 -15.22 3.55 20.08
CA GLY A 19 -16.09 3.33 21.25
C GLY A 19 -16.30 1.82 21.46
N SER A 20 -16.39 1.44 22.73
CA SER A 20 -16.51 0.06 23.22
C SER A 20 -17.43 -0.83 22.38
N MET A 21 -16.86 -1.79 21.66
CA MET A 21 -17.56 -2.98 21.18
C MET A 21 -16.84 -4.19 21.73
N GLU A 22 -17.42 -4.84 22.73
CA GLU A 22 -17.10 -6.22 23.09
C GLU A 22 -17.51 -7.12 21.92
N ALA A 23 -16.57 -7.38 21.02
CA ALA A 23 -16.70 -8.47 20.07
C ALA A 23 -16.24 -9.75 20.78
N SER A 24 -17.19 -10.58 21.23
CA SER A 24 -16.92 -11.95 21.67
C SER A 24 -16.36 -12.76 20.50
N ALA A 25 -15.06 -12.67 20.26
CA ALA A 25 -14.35 -13.53 19.33
C ALA A 25 -14.12 -14.89 20.01
N ARG A 26 -14.91 -15.90 19.65
CA ARG A 26 -14.61 -17.28 20.05
C ARG A 26 -13.24 -17.65 19.50
N CYS A 27 -12.31 -17.93 20.40
CA CYS A 27 -10.98 -18.45 20.11
C CYS A 27 -11.15 -19.77 19.32
N LEU A 28 -10.91 -19.75 18.00
CA LEU A 28 -10.77 -20.98 17.24
C LEU A 28 -9.47 -21.64 17.70
N SER A 29 -9.60 -22.66 18.55
CA SER A 29 -8.51 -23.52 19.00
C SER A 29 -7.75 -24.07 17.80
N VAL A 30 -6.44 -23.90 17.80
CA VAL A 30 -5.52 -24.42 16.79
C VAL A 30 -5.54 -25.95 16.88
N GLY A 31 -6.08 -26.61 15.85
CA GLY A 31 -6.05 -28.07 15.75
C GLY A 31 -4.62 -28.59 15.46
N PRO A 32 -4.22 -29.73 16.03
CA PRO A 32 -2.89 -30.30 15.86
C PRO A 32 -2.82 -31.03 14.51
N GLY A 33 -2.58 -30.32 13.41
CA GLY A 33 -2.68 -30.95 12.09
C GLY A 33 -1.90 -30.35 10.93
N TYR A 34 -1.13 -29.28 11.11
CA TYR A 34 -0.34 -28.72 10.01
C TYR A 34 1.13 -29.09 10.13
N ARG A 35 1.52 -30.04 9.28
CA ARG A 35 2.86 -30.61 9.12
C ARG A 35 3.89 -29.50 8.84
N LYS A 36 4.95 -29.46 9.65
CA LYS A 36 6.13 -28.61 9.50
C LYS A 36 6.86 -28.98 8.22
N GLU A 37 6.72 -28.21 7.15
CA GLU A 37 7.67 -28.32 6.04
C GLU A 37 7.91 -26.94 5.41
N ARG A 38 9.10 -26.39 5.72
CA ARG A 38 9.92 -25.53 4.84
C ARG A 38 9.18 -24.44 4.04
N VAL A 39 8.55 -23.48 4.72
CA VAL A 39 8.09 -22.21 4.13
C VAL A 39 8.71 -21.03 4.89
N GLN A 40 10.04 -21.00 4.98
CA GLN A 40 10.75 -19.93 5.71
C GLN A 40 11.57 -19.00 4.82
N ASP A 41 11.83 -19.35 3.56
CA ASP A 41 12.75 -18.57 2.71
C ASP A 41 12.11 -17.85 1.51
N SER A 42 10.82 -18.08 1.21
CA SER A 42 10.14 -17.51 0.03
C SER A 42 9.10 -16.42 0.32
N VAL A 43 8.81 -16.14 1.60
CA VAL A 43 7.76 -15.20 2.01
C VAL A 43 8.35 -13.85 2.42
N CYS A 44 9.06 -13.21 1.50
CA CYS A 44 9.49 -11.82 1.69
C CYS A 44 8.38 -10.84 1.29
N HIS A 45 7.37 -10.71 2.17
CA HIS A 45 6.88 -9.35 2.44
C HIS A 45 8.06 -8.54 3.00
N PRO A 46 8.18 -7.22 2.74
CA PRO A 46 9.27 -6.45 3.32
C PRO A 46 9.30 -6.75 4.82
N SER A 47 10.43 -7.28 5.32
CA SER A 47 10.57 -7.92 6.64
C SER A 47 10.21 -7.01 7.81
N SER A 48 9.98 -5.72 7.55
CA SER A 48 9.47 -4.70 8.48
C SER A 48 7.94 -4.58 8.58
N SER A 49 7.18 -5.14 7.64
CA SER A 49 5.71 -4.98 7.51
C SER A 49 4.90 -5.82 8.52
N VAL A 50 5.48 -6.94 8.96
CA VAL A 50 4.92 -7.85 9.96
C VAL A 50 5.96 -8.01 11.07
N SER A 51 5.56 -7.86 12.32
CA SER A 51 6.46 -8.15 13.44
C SER A 51 6.06 -9.40 14.19
N ARG A 52 7.06 -10.22 14.52
CA ARG A 52 6.95 -11.30 15.50
C ARG A 52 6.84 -10.68 16.89
N SER A 53 5.88 -11.15 17.68
CA SER A 53 5.85 -10.87 19.12
C SER A 53 6.23 -12.15 19.86
N ALA A 54 7.12 -12.06 20.84
CA ALA A 54 7.19 -13.09 21.87
C ALA A 54 5.78 -13.25 22.46
N ALA A 55 5.39 -14.49 22.76
CA ALA A 55 4.03 -14.96 23.01
C ALA A 55 3.27 -14.34 24.21
N TYR A 56 3.72 -13.19 24.73
CA TYR A 56 3.30 -12.61 26.01
C TYR A 56 2.86 -11.14 25.96
N TYR A 57 2.39 -10.63 24.82
CA TYR A 57 1.70 -9.32 24.75
C TYR A 57 0.20 -9.50 24.53
N HIS A 58 -0.55 -9.46 25.64
CA HIS A 58 -2.01 -9.42 25.81
C HIS A 58 -2.84 -10.14 24.73
N ARG A 59 -3.37 -11.31 25.12
CA ARG A 59 -4.43 -12.03 24.39
C ARG A 59 -5.67 -11.17 24.13
N ASP A 60 -5.85 -10.09 24.89
CA ASP A 60 -7.09 -9.32 24.94
C ASP A 60 -7.11 -8.05 24.06
N SER A 61 -6.05 -7.76 23.30
CA SER A 61 -5.95 -6.49 22.55
C SER A 61 -5.68 -6.68 21.05
N GLY A 62 -6.67 -7.11 20.26
CA GLY A 62 -6.57 -7.12 18.79
C GLY A 62 -7.53 -8.09 18.11
N PHE A 63 -7.70 -7.94 16.80
CA PHE A 63 -8.53 -8.82 15.97
C PHE A 63 -7.67 -9.92 15.35
N TYR A 64 -8.02 -11.18 15.62
CA TYR A 64 -7.36 -12.35 15.05
C TYR A 64 -8.06 -12.80 13.77
N SER A 65 -7.32 -12.81 12.68
CA SER A 65 -7.78 -13.24 11.37
C SER A 65 -7.13 -14.54 10.94
N ARG A 66 -7.85 -15.33 10.14
CA ARG A 66 -7.29 -16.54 9.53
C ARG A 66 -6.22 -16.15 8.51
N HIS A 67 -5.15 -16.92 8.46
CA HIS A 67 -4.05 -16.73 7.51
C HIS A 67 -3.82 -18.03 6.75
N PHE A 68 -3.75 -17.96 5.43
CA PHE A 68 -3.54 -19.11 4.56
C PHE A 68 -2.76 -18.72 3.31
N ILE A 69 -2.27 -19.71 2.57
CA ILE A 69 -1.45 -19.50 1.38
C ILE A 69 -2.26 -19.91 0.15
N VAL A 70 -2.18 -19.09 -0.90
CA VAL A 70 -2.77 -19.36 -2.22
C VAL A 70 -1.66 -19.45 -3.25
N SER A 71 -1.70 -20.46 -4.11
CA SER A 71 -0.77 -20.58 -5.24
C SER A 71 -1.10 -19.56 -6.33
N LYS A 72 -0.09 -18.83 -6.78
CA LYS A 72 -0.18 -17.96 -7.95
C LYS A 72 -0.07 -18.78 -9.23
N LYS A 73 -0.53 -18.18 -10.35
CA LYS A 73 -0.42 -18.78 -11.68
C LYS A 73 1.02 -18.98 -12.15
N ASP A 74 1.94 -18.14 -11.66
CA ASP A 74 3.38 -18.20 -11.94
C ASP A 74 4.13 -19.22 -11.07
N GLY A 75 3.41 -20.04 -10.28
CA GLY A 75 4.00 -21.00 -9.34
C GLY A 75 4.45 -20.40 -8.01
N GLY A 76 4.37 -19.08 -7.84
CA GLY A 76 4.66 -18.42 -6.56
C GLY A 76 3.59 -18.66 -5.50
N LEU A 77 3.90 -18.35 -4.24
CA LEU A 77 2.96 -18.43 -3.12
C LEU A 77 2.51 -17.02 -2.71
N SER A 78 1.22 -16.85 -2.46
CA SER A 78 0.62 -15.61 -1.94
C SER A 78 0.04 -15.85 -0.55
N PRO A 79 0.62 -15.28 0.51
CA PRO A 79 -0.07 -15.22 1.79
C PRO A 79 -1.35 -14.38 1.69
N VAL A 80 -2.44 -14.88 2.26
CA VAL A 80 -3.74 -14.23 2.32
C VAL A 80 -4.18 -14.13 3.77
N LEU A 81 -4.58 -12.93 4.19
CA LEU A 81 -5.22 -12.68 5.46
C LEU A 81 -6.73 -12.55 5.25
N ASP A 82 -7.51 -13.44 5.87
CA ASP A 82 -8.96 -13.39 5.81
C ASP A 82 -9.50 -12.29 6.73
N LEU A 83 -9.90 -11.19 6.11
CA LEU A 83 -10.45 -10.02 6.78
C LEU A 83 -11.97 -9.93 6.65
N GLN A 84 -12.67 -10.97 6.18
CA GLN A 84 -14.12 -10.90 5.91
C GLN A 84 -14.92 -10.52 7.17
N VAL A 85 -14.64 -11.16 8.30
CA VAL A 85 -15.31 -10.90 9.59
C VAL A 85 -14.98 -9.50 10.11
N LEU A 86 -13.73 -9.05 9.96
CA LEU A 86 -13.38 -7.69 10.34
C LEU A 86 -14.11 -6.67 9.46
N ASN A 87 -14.11 -6.89 8.15
CA ASN A 87 -14.71 -5.99 7.18
C ASN A 87 -16.22 -5.82 7.37
N SER A 88 -16.93 -6.85 7.85
CA SER A 88 -18.36 -6.74 8.14
C SER A 88 -18.65 -5.85 9.36
N ALA A 89 -17.73 -5.80 10.32
CA ALA A 89 -17.84 -4.96 11.51
C ALA A 89 -17.38 -3.50 11.28
N LEU A 90 -16.63 -3.24 10.20
CA LEU A 90 -16.15 -1.89 9.91
C LEU A 90 -17.25 -0.99 9.35
N ARG A 91 -17.26 0.28 9.82
CA ARG A 91 -18.12 1.31 9.23
C ARG A 91 -17.80 1.50 7.75
N LYS A 92 -18.81 1.32 6.90
CA LYS A 92 -18.70 1.54 5.45
C LYS A 92 -18.71 3.03 5.16
N PHE A 93 -17.70 3.50 4.43
CA PHE A 93 -17.64 4.88 3.96
C PHE A 93 -17.88 4.90 2.45
N ARG A 94 -18.71 5.85 1.99
CA ARG A 94 -18.74 6.17 0.56
C ARG A 94 -17.38 6.76 0.17
N PHE A 95 -16.77 6.18 -0.85
CA PHE A 95 -15.51 6.60 -1.42
C PHE A 95 -15.62 6.45 -2.93
N LYS A 96 -15.22 7.49 -3.66
CA LYS A 96 -15.13 7.47 -5.12
C LYS A 96 -13.66 7.58 -5.48
N MET A 97 -13.16 6.63 -6.26
CA MET A 97 -11.84 6.73 -6.83
C MET A 97 -11.83 7.74 -7.98
N LEU A 98 -10.67 8.33 -8.26
CA LEU A 98 -10.43 9.08 -9.49
C LEU A 98 -10.88 8.24 -10.70
N MET A 99 -11.87 8.76 -11.44
CA MET A 99 -12.42 8.07 -12.59
C MET A 99 -11.53 8.35 -13.80
N MET A 100 -11.26 7.34 -14.64
CA MET A 100 -10.40 7.48 -15.82
C MET A 100 -10.83 8.63 -16.74
N LYS A 101 -12.14 8.91 -16.83
CA LYS A 101 -12.68 10.06 -17.58
C LYS A 101 -12.17 11.41 -17.06
N LEU A 102 -12.03 11.55 -15.75
CA LEU A 102 -11.52 12.77 -15.12
C LEU A 102 -10.03 12.95 -15.43
N ILE A 103 -9.26 11.86 -15.33
CA ILE A 103 -7.84 11.84 -15.74
C ILE A 103 -7.70 12.27 -17.19
N ALA A 104 -8.48 11.68 -18.10
CA ALA A 104 -8.43 12.01 -19.53
C ALA A 104 -8.79 13.48 -19.81
N SER A 105 -9.78 14.04 -19.10
CA SER A 105 -10.19 15.44 -19.26
C SER A 105 -9.13 16.47 -18.84
N GLN A 106 -8.12 16.05 -18.06
CA GLN A 106 -7.04 16.94 -17.60
C GLN A 106 -5.83 16.95 -18.54
N ILE A 107 -5.79 16.04 -19.52
CA ILE A 107 -4.69 15.92 -20.47
C ILE A 107 -4.96 16.82 -21.68
N ARG A 108 -3.98 17.64 -22.05
CA ARG A 108 -4.05 18.49 -23.24
C ARG A 108 -3.26 17.85 -24.37
N SER A 109 -3.64 18.18 -25.60
CA SER A 109 -2.88 17.78 -26.77
C SER A 109 -1.45 18.28 -26.67
N LYS A 110 -0.48 17.43 -27.02
CA LYS A 110 0.97 17.68 -26.99
C LYS A 110 1.59 17.83 -25.59
N ASP A 111 0.85 17.52 -24.52
CA ASP A 111 1.44 17.43 -23.19
C ASP A 111 2.58 16.39 -23.15
N TRP A 112 3.50 16.61 -22.22
CA TRP A 112 4.61 15.71 -21.92
C TRP A 112 4.30 14.95 -20.65
N PHE A 113 4.56 13.65 -20.71
CA PHE A 113 4.21 12.67 -19.72
C PHE A 113 5.46 12.05 -19.11
N VAL A 114 5.39 11.79 -17.80
CA VAL A 114 6.29 10.89 -17.08
C VAL A 114 5.43 9.94 -16.26
N THR A 115 5.69 8.64 -16.34
CA THR A 115 4.95 7.63 -15.56
C THR A 115 5.81 7.07 -14.44
N MET A 116 5.19 6.89 -13.28
CA MET A 116 5.82 6.36 -12.08
C MET A 116 4.93 5.29 -11.47
N ASP A 117 5.52 4.20 -11.01
CA ASP A 117 4.82 3.10 -10.34
C ASP A 117 5.37 3.01 -8.91
N LEU A 118 4.48 3.05 -7.90
CA LEU A 118 4.85 2.84 -6.51
C LEU A 118 5.10 1.34 -6.24
N LYS A 119 6.28 1.03 -5.71
CA LYS A 119 6.60 -0.32 -5.24
C LYS A 119 5.89 -0.58 -3.91
N TYR A 120 5.28 -1.74 -3.74
CA TYR A 120 4.64 -2.20 -2.48
C TYR A 120 3.36 -1.46 -2.04
N ALA A 121 2.88 -0.48 -2.80
CA ALA A 121 1.54 0.06 -2.68
C ALA A 121 1.11 0.44 -1.25
N TYR A 122 -0.02 -0.14 -0.81
CA TYR A 122 -0.61 0.00 0.53
C TYR A 122 0.38 -0.19 1.68
N PHE A 123 1.46 -0.94 1.48
CA PHE A 123 2.44 -1.21 2.52
C PHE A 123 3.29 -0.01 2.96
N HIS A 124 3.18 1.13 2.28
CA HIS A 124 3.78 2.39 2.76
C HIS A 124 3.02 3.03 3.93
N ILE A 125 1.79 2.61 4.18
CA ILE A 125 0.91 3.22 5.17
C ILE A 125 0.90 2.38 6.44
N GLY A 126 1.37 2.97 7.53
CA GLY A 126 1.32 2.37 8.85
C GLY A 126 -0.12 2.28 9.37
N VAL A 127 -0.47 1.16 9.99
CA VAL A 127 -1.75 0.99 10.69
C VAL A 127 -1.54 0.71 12.17
N ARG A 128 -2.50 1.14 13.00
CA ARG A 128 -2.47 0.88 14.44
C ARG A 128 -2.53 -0.62 14.71
N LYS A 129 -1.95 -1.00 15.85
CA LYS A 129 -1.74 -2.38 16.32
C LYS A 129 -3.07 -3.13 16.60
N PHE A 130 -3.82 -3.48 15.56
CA PHE A 130 -5.10 -4.19 15.70
C PHE A 130 -5.18 -5.49 14.89
N LEU A 131 -4.46 -5.61 13.77
CA LEU A 131 -4.58 -6.73 12.84
C LEU A 131 -3.56 -7.84 13.17
N ARG A 132 -4.03 -8.97 13.69
CA ARG A 132 -3.20 -10.10 14.14
C ARG A 132 -3.59 -11.40 13.44
N PHE A 133 -2.63 -12.32 13.33
CA PHE A 133 -2.87 -13.70 12.89
C PHE A 133 -1.89 -14.66 13.57
N ALA A 134 -2.25 -15.94 13.62
CA ALA A 134 -1.36 -16.99 14.10
C ALA A 134 -0.91 -17.87 12.93
N PHE A 135 0.38 -18.20 12.88
CA PHE A 135 0.94 -19.11 11.87
C PHE A 135 2.10 -19.90 12.47
N GLY A 136 2.10 -21.23 12.29
CA GLY A 136 3.17 -22.09 12.81
C GLY A 136 3.34 -22.05 14.34
N GLY A 137 2.27 -21.77 15.09
CA GLY A 137 2.30 -21.63 16.56
C GLY A 137 2.74 -20.25 17.07
N GLU A 138 3.07 -19.33 16.17
CA GLU A 138 3.53 -17.97 16.50
C GLU A 138 2.46 -16.94 16.16
N VAL A 139 2.44 -15.83 16.91
CA VAL A 139 1.51 -14.70 16.66
C VAL A 139 2.25 -13.58 15.93
N TYR A 140 1.62 -13.13 14.86
CA TYR A 140 2.10 -12.07 13.99
C TYR A 140 1.13 -10.89 14.00
N GLN A 141 1.67 -9.69 13.80
CA GLN A 141 0.90 -8.46 13.71
C GLN A 141 1.28 -7.65 12.48
N PHE A 142 0.28 -7.25 11.69
CA PHE A 142 0.46 -6.30 10.60
C PHE A 142 0.72 -4.90 11.17
N ARG A 143 1.78 -4.25 10.67
CA ARG A 143 2.14 -2.86 10.99
C ARG A 143 1.79 -1.89 9.87
N VAL A 144 1.46 -2.43 8.70
CA VAL A 144 1.11 -1.68 7.50
C VAL A 144 -0.27 -2.10 7.00
N LEU A 145 -0.86 -1.27 6.16
CA LEU A 145 -2.20 -1.45 5.61
C LEU A 145 -2.24 -2.73 4.75
N PRO A 146 -2.97 -3.79 5.17
CA PRO A 146 -2.97 -5.03 4.43
C PRO A 146 -3.91 -4.98 3.23
N PHE A 147 -3.63 -5.83 2.25
CA PHE A 147 -4.58 -6.15 1.20
C PHE A 147 -5.83 -6.81 1.80
N GLY A 148 -6.98 -6.58 1.18
CA GLY A 148 -8.25 -7.18 1.58
C GLY A 148 -9.00 -6.46 2.71
N LEU A 149 -8.41 -5.46 3.38
CA LEU A 149 -9.13 -4.62 4.34
C LEU A 149 -10.04 -3.63 3.59
N ALA A 150 -11.32 -3.57 3.97
CA ALA A 150 -12.33 -2.76 3.28
C ALA A 150 -12.01 -1.25 3.25
N LEU A 151 -11.22 -0.77 4.22
CA LEU A 151 -10.81 0.62 4.32
C LEU A 151 -9.48 0.93 3.63
N SER A 152 -8.76 -0.08 3.11
CA SER A 152 -7.41 0.11 2.58
C SER A 152 -7.39 1.12 1.45
N LEU A 153 -8.23 0.91 0.45
CA LEU A 153 -8.27 1.75 -0.73
C LEU A 153 -8.51 3.23 -0.38
N ARG A 154 -9.55 3.50 0.43
CA ARG A 154 -9.87 4.86 0.87
C ARG A 154 -8.75 5.49 1.69
N THR A 155 -8.17 4.72 2.62
CA THR A 155 -7.08 5.21 3.49
C THR A 155 -5.87 5.56 2.64
N PHE A 156 -5.54 4.70 1.68
CA PHE A 156 -4.43 4.92 0.77
C PHE A 156 -4.60 6.15 -0.09
N THR A 157 -5.73 6.27 -0.78
CA THR A 157 -5.98 7.46 -1.60
C THR A 157 -5.89 8.73 -0.79
N LYS A 158 -6.48 8.79 0.42
CA LYS A 158 -6.39 9.98 1.27
C LYS A 158 -4.95 10.32 1.70
N CYS A 159 -4.13 9.31 2.03
CA CYS A 159 -2.73 9.54 2.36
C CYS A 159 -1.96 10.08 1.15
N ILE A 160 -2.19 9.51 -0.03
CA ILE A 160 -1.53 9.96 -1.26
C ILE A 160 -1.98 11.36 -1.65
N ASP A 161 -3.28 11.68 -1.56
CA ASP A 161 -3.78 13.03 -1.84
C ASP A 161 -3.10 14.07 -0.93
N ALA A 162 -2.97 13.75 0.37
CA ALA A 162 -2.25 14.61 1.31
C ALA A 162 -0.75 14.71 1.00
N ALA A 163 -0.12 13.60 0.57
CA ALA A 163 1.27 13.58 0.17
C ALA A 163 1.53 14.39 -1.12
N LEU A 164 0.59 14.43 -2.05
CA LEU A 164 0.68 15.17 -3.31
C LEU A 164 0.32 16.66 -3.17
N ALA A 165 -0.43 17.05 -2.14
CA ALA A 165 -0.89 18.42 -1.96
C ALA A 165 0.23 19.49 -2.03
N PRO A 166 1.44 19.30 -1.46
CA PRO A 166 2.54 20.26 -1.61
C PRO A 166 3.01 20.43 -3.06
N LEU A 167 2.98 19.37 -3.86
CA LEU A 167 3.37 19.42 -5.28
C LEU A 167 2.32 20.16 -6.11
N HIS A 168 1.03 19.92 -5.83
CA HIS A 168 -0.06 20.64 -6.50
C HIS A 168 -0.02 22.14 -6.20
N LEU A 169 0.37 22.55 -4.98
CA LEU A 169 0.59 23.95 -4.62
C LEU A 169 1.73 24.61 -5.43
N GLN A 170 2.70 23.82 -5.89
CA GLN A 170 3.79 24.26 -6.77
C GLN A 170 3.40 24.20 -8.26
N SER A 171 2.13 23.99 -8.58
CA SER A 171 1.64 23.83 -9.96
C SER A 171 2.24 22.61 -10.70
N ILE A 172 2.72 21.62 -9.95
CA ILE A 172 3.15 20.33 -10.51
C ILE A 172 1.93 19.43 -10.60
N HIS A 173 1.47 19.16 -11.82
CA HIS A 173 0.29 18.32 -12.05
C HIS A 173 0.67 16.84 -12.00
N VAL A 174 0.30 16.18 -10.91
CA VAL A 174 0.45 14.72 -10.73
C VAL A 174 -0.93 14.09 -10.61
N LEU A 175 -1.23 13.18 -11.53
CA LEU A 175 -2.44 12.35 -11.51
C LEU A 175 -2.10 10.99 -10.94
N ASN A 176 -2.80 10.56 -9.89
CA ASN A 176 -2.58 9.27 -9.25
C ASN A 176 -3.80 8.36 -9.42
N TYR A 177 -3.55 7.11 -9.77
CA TYR A 177 -4.50 6.02 -9.65
C TYR A 177 -3.82 4.90 -8.89
N LEU A 178 -4.11 4.82 -7.59
CA LEU A 178 -3.39 3.94 -6.68
C LEU A 178 -1.87 4.15 -6.80
N ASP A 179 -1.17 3.13 -7.29
CA ASP A 179 0.28 3.08 -7.41
C ASP A 179 0.79 3.66 -8.72
N ASP A 180 -0.09 3.79 -9.72
CA ASP A 180 0.22 4.35 -11.03
C ASP A 180 0.08 5.87 -11.00
N TRP A 181 1.18 6.58 -11.17
CA TRP A 181 1.23 8.04 -11.17
C TRP A 181 1.67 8.56 -12.54
N LEU A 182 1.05 9.67 -12.94
CA LEU A 182 1.30 10.34 -14.21
C LEU A 182 1.58 11.82 -13.94
N ILE A 183 2.79 12.26 -14.24
CA ILE A 183 3.14 13.69 -14.23
C ILE A 183 2.78 14.27 -15.59
N LEU A 184 2.09 15.42 -15.56
CA LEU A 184 1.72 16.20 -16.73
C LEU A 184 2.50 17.52 -16.77
N ALA A 185 3.03 17.87 -17.93
CA ALA A 185 3.61 19.20 -18.17
C ALA A 185 3.48 19.64 -19.63
N HIS A 186 3.53 20.94 -19.88
CA HIS A 186 3.36 21.51 -21.22
C HIS A 186 4.64 21.55 -22.06
N SER A 187 5.78 21.14 -21.51
CA SER A 187 7.04 21.02 -22.25
C SER A 187 7.90 19.88 -21.70
N LYS A 188 8.80 19.37 -22.54
CA LYS A 188 9.77 18.33 -22.17
C LYS A 188 10.62 18.74 -20.98
N ALA A 189 11.10 19.99 -21.00
CA ALA A 189 11.96 20.53 -19.95
C ALA A 189 11.22 20.65 -18.61
N MET A 190 9.97 21.12 -18.64
CA MET A 190 9.13 21.15 -17.44
C MET A 190 8.84 19.75 -16.91
N ALA A 191 8.52 18.80 -17.79
CA ALA A 191 8.27 17.42 -17.38
C ALA A 191 9.50 16.79 -16.68
N ALA A 192 10.70 17.03 -17.21
CA ALA A 192 11.95 16.58 -16.58
C ALA A 192 12.15 17.24 -15.21
N SER A 193 11.99 18.56 -15.12
CA SER A 193 12.10 19.30 -13.85
C SER A 193 11.08 18.83 -12.81
N HIS A 194 9.81 18.67 -13.21
CA HIS A 194 8.76 18.15 -12.33
C HIS A 194 9.08 16.73 -11.86
N GLN A 195 9.58 15.86 -12.75
CA GLN A 195 9.97 14.50 -12.41
C GLN A 195 11.06 14.47 -11.34
N GLU A 196 12.07 15.34 -11.41
CA GLU A 196 13.12 15.44 -10.39
C GLU A 196 12.54 15.87 -9.03
N VAL A 197 11.69 16.89 -9.02
CA VAL A 197 11.03 17.39 -7.80
C VAL A 197 10.13 16.32 -7.18
N VAL A 198 9.30 15.66 -7.98
CA VAL A 198 8.40 14.60 -7.52
C VAL A 198 9.19 13.42 -6.96
N LEU A 199 10.26 12.99 -7.62
CA LEU A 199 11.13 11.93 -7.10
C LEU A 199 11.79 12.29 -5.77
N ALA A 200 12.31 13.51 -5.65
CA ALA A 200 12.91 13.99 -4.41
C ALA A 200 11.86 14.01 -3.27
N HIS A 201 10.66 14.51 -3.56
CA HIS A 201 9.55 14.55 -2.62
C HIS A 201 9.13 13.14 -2.16
N MET A 202 8.93 12.21 -3.11
CA MET A 202 8.60 10.81 -2.79
C MET A 202 9.67 10.14 -1.92
N ARG A 203 10.96 10.36 -2.23
CA ARG A 203 12.07 9.85 -1.42
C ARG A 203 12.04 10.41 0.00
N SER A 204 11.74 11.71 0.17
CA SER A 204 11.65 12.33 1.49
C SER A 204 10.53 11.74 2.36
N LEU A 205 9.43 11.29 1.73
CA LEU A 205 8.30 10.63 2.38
C LEU A 205 8.52 9.12 2.60
N GLY A 206 9.64 8.56 2.14
CA GLY A 206 9.91 7.12 2.20
C GLY A 206 9.14 6.29 1.16
N LEU A 207 8.45 6.92 0.21
CA LEU A 207 7.75 6.25 -0.88
C LEU A 207 8.76 5.69 -1.88
N LYS A 208 8.68 4.38 -2.13
CA LYS A 208 9.57 3.68 -3.05
C LYS A 208 8.88 3.47 -4.38
N ILE A 209 9.59 3.74 -5.47
CA ILE A 209 9.12 3.45 -6.83
C ILE A 209 9.59 2.07 -7.29
N ASN A 210 8.95 1.55 -8.33
CA ASN A 210 9.35 0.36 -9.05
C ASN A 210 10.07 0.75 -10.36
N PRO A 211 11.42 0.76 -10.39
CA PRO A 211 12.16 1.32 -11.51
C PRO A 211 11.85 0.65 -12.85
N GLU A 212 11.56 -0.66 -12.84
CA GLU A 212 11.28 -1.45 -14.05
C GLU A 212 9.95 -1.09 -14.71
N LYS A 213 9.01 -0.53 -13.95
CA LYS A 213 7.68 -0.11 -14.45
C LYS A 213 7.57 1.39 -14.69
N CYS A 214 8.53 2.18 -14.23
CA CYS A 214 8.53 3.62 -14.42
C CYS A 214 9.04 3.99 -15.83
N VAL A 215 8.45 4.99 -16.45
CA VAL A 215 9.01 5.66 -17.64
C VAL A 215 9.34 7.10 -17.24
N LEU A 216 10.58 7.27 -16.78
CA LEU A 216 11.05 8.54 -16.20
C LEU A 216 11.49 9.58 -17.24
N SER A 217 11.82 9.13 -18.46
CA SER A 217 12.13 10.03 -19.56
C SER A 217 10.85 10.66 -20.10
N PRO A 218 10.75 12.01 -20.15
CA PRO A 218 9.56 12.66 -20.67
C PRO A 218 9.24 12.24 -22.11
N SER A 219 7.97 11.94 -22.36
CA SER A 219 7.46 11.52 -23.67
C SER A 219 6.09 12.13 -23.94
N GLN A 220 5.76 12.42 -25.21
CA GLN A 220 4.39 12.79 -25.62
C GLN A 220 3.52 11.57 -25.93
N ARG A 221 4.09 10.36 -25.85
CA ARG A 221 3.37 9.10 -26.00
C ARG A 221 3.56 8.28 -24.75
N THR A 222 2.45 7.86 -24.14
CA THR A 222 2.45 6.98 -22.98
C THR A 222 1.20 6.11 -22.98
N THR A 223 1.27 5.01 -22.24
CA THR A 223 0.10 4.21 -21.90
C THR A 223 -0.09 4.32 -20.39
N PHE A 224 -1.22 4.85 -19.96
CA PHE A 224 -1.55 4.99 -18.55
C PHE A 224 -2.87 4.28 -18.27
N LEU A 225 -2.85 3.32 -17.35
CA LEU A 225 -4.02 2.47 -17.02
C LEU A 225 -4.63 1.75 -18.24
N GLY A 226 -3.78 1.35 -19.19
CA GLY A 226 -4.22 0.70 -20.44
C GLY A 226 -4.86 1.63 -21.47
N VAL A 227 -4.84 2.95 -21.24
CA VAL A 227 -5.34 3.97 -22.19
C VAL A 227 -4.20 4.83 -22.69
N ILE A 228 -4.22 5.12 -23.99
CA ILE A 228 -3.31 6.07 -24.63
C ILE A 228 -3.97 7.45 -24.56
N PRO A 229 -3.34 8.44 -23.90
CA PRO A 229 -3.85 9.80 -23.90
C PRO A 229 -3.92 10.42 -25.30
N PRO A 230 -4.84 11.38 -25.53
CA PRO A 230 -5.06 12.00 -26.85
C PRO A 230 -3.88 12.85 -27.35
#